data_AF-A0A388NL66-F1
#
_entry.id   AF-A0A388NL66-F1
#
_cell.length_a   1.000
_cell.length_b   1.000
_cell.length_c   1.000
_cell.angle_alpha   90.00
_cell.angle_beta   90.00
_cell.angle_gamma   90.00
#
_symmetry.space_group_name_H-M   'P 1'
#
loop_
_entity.id
_entity.type
_entity.pdbx_description
1 polymer ?
#
loop_
_entity_poly.entity_id
_entity_poly.type
_entity_poly.pdbx_seq_one_letter_code
_entity_poly.pdbx_strand_id
1 'polypeptide(L)'
;MFTDGTEITKDVARRLERLGDKFMVKIVPFVSHETTYMSADTEDRYVIAQAQAPLKPNGEFVRPRSSCRSHAKFVFEAPANIDYMDIAPQQIVGISASLIPFLEHDDANRALMGSNMMAQAVPLLRPEVAIVSTGMEAVAVKDSGQVVRALTAGQVVSVTGSEIVVLPQGKDRKQTYALRRFKRSNQSTCIDQRPIVQKGQKVKVGQVIADSSSTDRGDIALGQNVLVAFMSWEGYNFEDAIVISSRMLREDKFTSIHIEKHEVEARDTKLGPEEITRDIPNLGEESLKDLDEHGIVRIGAEVGPGDYLVGKITPKGEKELSPEEKLLRAIFGEKSREVKDTSLQLPHGEKGKVVDVKVFDRGQTEDLSPGVEKMVRVSLSQRRKLTEGDKMAGRHGNKGVVSKILPEEDMPFLEDGTPVDIILNPLGVPGRMNIGQMLETHLGWAADRLGFRAVTPVFDGASESEIEAELARAWLIDRAWKEAGNRAWQWLKDSESDTTEIQDDEEAIRLFLETWVDKRKYDRVLLQTDLVYARRAALTTWLAECGFAPDELLVFGNPAPSEESAVADDLAVRACWCCGWKTTR
;
A
#
# COMPACT_ATOMS: atom_id res chain seq x y z
N MET A 1 -23.07 -48.69 27.58
CA MET A 1 -22.05 -48.14 28.49
C MET A 1 -21.38 -47.01 27.76
N PHE A 2 -21.44 -45.79 28.29
CA PHE A 2 -20.62 -44.70 27.77
C PHE A 2 -19.20 -44.94 28.24
N THR A 3 -18.23 -44.97 27.32
CA THR A 3 -16.81 -45.06 27.65
C THR A 3 -16.24 -43.67 27.80
N ASP A 4 -15.12 -43.55 28.52
CA ASP A 4 -14.37 -42.29 28.59
C ASP A 4 -14.04 -41.78 27.17
N GLY A 5 -14.21 -40.48 26.94
CA GLY A 5 -14.04 -39.85 25.62
C GLY A 5 -15.20 -40.04 24.62
N THR A 6 -16.37 -40.53 25.04
CA THR A 6 -17.55 -40.58 24.14
C THR A 6 -18.08 -39.18 23.86
N GLU A 7 -18.12 -38.78 22.58
CA GLU A 7 -18.68 -37.49 22.17
C GLU A 7 -20.20 -37.42 22.45
N ILE A 8 -20.64 -36.35 23.12
CA ILE A 8 -22.04 -36.17 23.52
C ILE A 8 -22.81 -35.55 22.36
N THR A 9 -23.28 -36.39 21.44
CA THR A 9 -24.22 -35.98 20.38
C THR A 9 -25.63 -35.79 20.92
N LYS A 10 -26.52 -35.11 20.17
CA LYS A 10 -27.93 -34.87 20.58
C LYS A 10 -28.68 -36.15 20.97
N ASP A 11 -28.38 -37.27 20.31
CA ASP A 11 -29.02 -38.56 20.62
C ASP A 11 -28.44 -39.21 21.88
N VAL A 12 -27.14 -39.01 22.13
CA VAL A 12 -26.49 -39.42 23.39
C VAL A 12 -27.04 -38.58 24.55
N ALA A 13 -27.20 -37.28 24.37
CA ALA A 13 -27.81 -36.38 25.36
C ALA A 13 -29.24 -36.81 25.75
N ARG A 14 -30.11 -37.11 24.76
CA ARG A 14 -31.47 -37.63 25.03
C ARG A 14 -31.47 -38.97 25.76
N ARG A 15 -30.46 -39.82 25.53
CA ARG A 15 -30.31 -41.10 26.25
C ARG A 15 -29.84 -40.87 27.69
N LEU A 16 -28.98 -39.87 27.91
CA LEU A 16 -28.52 -39.46 29.23
C LEU A 16 -29.65 -38.83 30.06
N GLU A 17 -30.51 -38.00 29.47
CA GLU A 17 -31.69 -37.45 30.15
C GLU A 17 -32.62 -38.54 30.73
N ARG A 18 -32.79 -39.65 30.00
CA ARG A 18 -33.63 -40.77 30.43
C ARG A 18 -33.07 -41.53 31.64
N LEU A 19 -31.78 -41.39 31.94
CA LEU A 19 -31.14 -42.04 33.09
C LEU A 19 -31.38 -41.28 34.41
N GLY A 20 -31.89 -40.04 34.35
CA GLY A 20 -32.20 -39.18 35.50
C GLY A 20 -30.99 -38.83 36.35
N ASP A 21 -31.21 -38.20 37.52
CA ASP A 21 -30.15 -37.71 38.43
C ASP A 21 -29.33 -38.81 39.14
N LYS A 22 -29.44 -40.07 38.69
CA LYS A 22 -28.81 -41.21 39.34
C LYS A 22 -27.30 -41.33 39.05
N PHE A 23 -26.79 -40.60 38.06
CA PHE A 23 -25.39 -40.69 37.63
C PHE A 23 -24.80 -39.30 37.40
N MET A 24 -23.66 -39.02 38.05
CA MET A 24 -22.82 -37.84 37.78
C MET A 24 -21.97 -38.11 36.54
N VAL A 25 -22.20 -37.34 35.47
CA VAL A 25 -21.39 -37.38 34.25
C VAL A 25 -20.39 -36.23 34.30
N LYS A 26 -19.09 -36.54 34.27
CA LYS A 26 -18.06 -35.52 34.10
C LYS A 26 -17.98 -35.14 32.63
N ILE A 27 -18.11 -33.86 32.33
CA ILE A 27 -17.97 -33.32 30.97
C ILE A 27 -16.63 -32.60 30.83
N VAL A 28 -16.09 -32.62 29.63
CA VAL A 28 -14.94 -31.79 29.26
C VAL A 28 -15.50 -30.47 28.73
N PRO A 29 -15.01 -29.31 29.22
CA PRO A 29 -15.44 -28.02 28.70
C PRO A 29 -14.93 -27.83 27.27
N PHE A 30 -15.76 -27.18 26.45
CA PHE A 30 -15.45 -26.84 25.07
C PHE A 30 -15.74 -25.35 24.85
N VAL A 31 -15.03 -24.75 23.88
CA VAL A 31 -15.21 -23.35 23.50
C VAL A 31 -16.44 -23.24 22.59
N SER A 32 -17.39 -22.39 22.98
CA SER A 32 -18.60 -22.13 22.19
C SER A 32 -18.39 -20.99 21.19
N HIS A 33 -19.28 -20.89 20.19
CA HIS A 33 -19.32 -19.74 19.26
C HIS A 33 -20.14 -18.56 19.82
N GLU A 34 -20.64 -18.65 21.05
CA GLU A 34 -21.41 -17.57 21.67
C GLU A 34 -20.47 -16.47 22.17
N THR A 35 -20.64 -15.26 21.64
CA THR A 35 -19.81 -14.10 21.99
C THR A 35 -20.56 -13.17 22.95
N THR A 36 -19.90 -12.73 24.02
CA THR A 36 -20.45 -11.77 24.98
C THR A 36 -19.51 -10.58 25.14
N TYR A 37 -20.03 -9.35 25.00
CA TYR A 37 -19.28 -8.14 25.32
C TYR A 37 -19.33 -7.89 26.83
N MET A 38 -18.17 -7.67 27.44
CA MET A 38 -18.04 -7.46 28.88
C MET A 38 -17.43 -6.09 29.18
N SER A 39 -17.86 -5.51 30.30
CA SER A 39 -17.15 -4.38 30.93
C SER A 39 -15.96 -4.88 31.74
N ALA A 40 -14.97 -4.02 31.98
CA ALA A 40 -13.76 -4.38 32.71
C ALA A 40 -14.03 -4.92 34.13
N ASP A 41 -15.05 -4.41 34.83
CA ASP A 41 -15.45 -4.87 36.17
C ASP A 41 -16.15 -6.24 36.18
N THR A 42 -16.74 -6.62 35.03
CA THR A 42 -17.34 -7.94 34.83
C THR A 42 -16.26 -8.95 34.46
N GLU A 43 -15.31 -8.54 33.60
CA GLU A 43 -14.17 -9.34 33.18
C GLU A 43 -13.36 -9.89 34.36
N ASP A 44 -13.11 -9.06 35.37
CA ASP A 44 -12.34 -9.44 36.57
C ASP A 44 -12.93 -10.61 37.36
N ARG A 45 -14.19 -10.99 37.13
CA ARG A 45 -14.87 -12.10 37.83
C ARG A 45 -14.62 -13.45 37.18
N TYR A 46 -14.05 -13.47 35.98
CA TYR A 46 -13.92 -14.65 35.14
C TYR A 46 -12.46 -14.98 34.85
N VAL A 47 -12.21 -16.25 34.50
CA VAL A 47 -10.93 -16.71 33.98
C VAL A 47 -11.03 -16.78 32.47
N ILE A 48 -10.20 -15.99 31.78
CA ILE A 48 -10.26 -15.84 30.32
C ILE A 48 -9.00 -16.44 29.69
N ALA A 49 -9.16 -17.43 28.83
CA ALA A 49 -8.08 -18.01 28.04
C ALA A 49 -7.68 -17.14 26.84
N GLN A 50 -6.40 -17.19 26.47
CA GLN A 50 -5.89 -16.49 25.28
C GLN A 50 -6.39 -17.13 23.98
N ALA A 51 -6.59 -16.32 22.93
CA ALA A 51 -7.14 -16.75 21.65
C ALA A 51 -6.28 -17.81 20.91
N GLN A 52 -4.97 -17.83 21.16
CA GLN A 52 -4.02 -18.77 20.53
C GLN A 52 -3.96 -20.13 21.23
N ALA A 53 -4.72 -20.34 22.31
CA ALA A 53 -4.71 -21.63 23.00
C ALA A 53 -5.14 -22.73 22.00
N PRO A 54 -4.31 -23.77 21.78
CA PRO A 54 -4.61 -24.76 20.75
C PRO A 54 -5.86 -25.55 21.14
N LEU A 55 -6.82 -25.57 20.21
CA LEU A 55 -8.08 -26.29 20.34
C LEU A 55 -8.10 -27.50 19.40
N LYS A 56 -8.79 -28.55 19.82
CA LYS A 56 -9.15 -29.67 18.96
C LYS A 56 -10.30 -29.27 18.03
N PRO A 57 -10.58 -30.04 16.95
CA PRO A 57 -11.71 -29.79 16.06
C PRO A 57 -13.08 -29.74 16.74
N ASN A 58 -13.23 -30.40 17.90
CA ASN A 58 -14.45 -30.39 18.71
C ASN A 58 -14.53 -29.20 19.71
N GLY A 59 -13.59 -28.26 19.67
CA GLY A 59 -13.55 -27.07 20.53
C GLY A 59 -12.97 -27.31 21.92
N GLU A 60 -12.45 -28.50 22.23
CA GLU A 60 -11.75 -28.77 23.50
C GLU A 60 -10.32 -28.23 23.48
N PHE A 61 -9.82 -27.82 24.64
CA PHE A 61 -8.40 -27.47 24.79
C PHE A 61 -7.49 -28.70 24.59
N VAL A 62 -6.44 -28.56 23.78
CA VAL A 62 -5.43 -29.60 23.58
C VAL A 62 -4.53 -29.72 24.82
N ARG A 63 -4.17 -28.59 25.42
CA ARG A 63 -3.24 -28.54 26.56
C ARG A 63 -3.99 -28.80 27.87
N PRO A 64 -3.39 -29.54 28.83
CA PRO A 64 -4.00 -29.79 30.13
C PRO A 64 -4.04 -28.55 31.03
N ARG A 65 -3.20 -27.55 30.75
CA ARG A 65 -3.24 -26.22 31.36
C ARG A 65 -3.03 -25.17 30.28
N SER A 66 -3.88 -24.16 30.25
CA SER A 66 -3.83 -23.07 29.27
C SER A 66 -3.48 -21.76 29.96
N SER A 67 -2.78 -20.88 29.23
CA SER A 67 -2.48 -19.52 29.67
C SER A 67 -3.78 -18.71 29.71
N CYS A 68 -4.09 -18.14 30.87
CA CYS A 68 -5.31 -17.40 31.13
C CYS A 68 -5.00 -16.08 31.85
N ARG A 69 -5.94 -15.14 31.75
CA ARG A 69 -5.98 -13.91 32.53
C ARG A 69 -7.08 -14.00 33.58
N SER A 70 -6.75 -13.64 34.82
CA SER A 70 -7.71 -13.48 35.91
C SER A 70 -7.24 -12.34 36.83
N HIS A 71 -8.13 -11.41 37.19
CA HIS A 71 -7.79 -10.21 37.99
C HIS A 71 -6.55 -9.46 37.49
N ALA A 72 -6.47 -9.24 36.17
CA ALA A 72 -5.32 -8.64 35.48
C ALA A 72 -3.96 -9.35 35.72
N LYS A 73 -3.96 -10.61 36.16
CA LYS A 73 -2.76 -11.45 36.32
C LYS A 73 -2.77 -12.60 35.32
N PHE A 74 -1.57 -13.02 34.92
CA PHE A 74 -1.38 -14.20 34.08
C PHE A 74 -1.28 -15.45 34.96
N VAL A 75 -2.17 -16.41 34.72
CA VAL A 75 -2.26 -17.67 35.45
C VAL A 75 -2.38 -18.84 34.47
N PHE A 76 -1.94 -20.03 34.87
CA PHE A 76 -2.15 -21.24 34.09
C PHE A 76 -3.26 -22.07 34.74
N GLU A 77 -4.39 -22.21 34.07
CA GLU A 77 -5.56 -22.90 34.60
C GLU A 77 -5.89 -24.16 33.80
N ALA A 78 -6.51 -25.12 34.47
CA ALA A 78 -7.05 -26.31 33.81
C ALA A 78 -8.32 -25.92 33.03
N PRO A 79 -8.63 -26.58 31.90
CA PRO A 79 -9.82 -26.26 31.09
C PRO A 79 -11.13 -26.14 31.89
N ALA A 80 -11.29 -26.94 32.96
CA ALA A 80 -12.47 -26.92 33.84
C ALA A 80 -12.67 -25.60 34.63
N ASN A 81 -11.63 -24.80 34.77
CA ASN A 81 -11.64 -23.52 35.49
C ASN A 81 -11.66 -22.31 34.54
N ILE A 82 -11.77 -22.54 33.22
CA ILE A 82 -11.79 -21.48 32.21
C ILE A 82 -13.25 -21.15 31.89
N ASP A 83 -13.62 -19.89 32.06
CA ASP A 83 -14.99 -19.43 31.83
C ASP A 83 -15.18 -18.92 30.40
N TYR A 84 -14.22 -18.17 29.88
CA TYR A 84 -14.26 -17.54 28.55
C TYR A 84 -12.93 -17.68 27.82
N MET A 85 -12.95 -17.39 26.52
CA MET A 85 -11.77 -17.32 25.67
C MET A 85 -11.84 -16.05 24.81
N ASP A 86 -10.69 -15.43 24.60
CA ASP A 86 -10.53 -14.30 23.69
C ASP A 86 -10.98 -14.65 22.26
N ILE A 87 -11.60 -13.70 21.56
CA ILE A 87 -12.21 -13.95 20.24
C ILE A 87 -11.15 -14.02 19.14
N ALA A 88 -10.20 -13.08 19.15
CA ALA A 88 -9.17 -12.98 18.13
C ALA A 88 -7.88 -12.41 18.72
N PRO A 89 -6.69 -12.84 18.26
CA PRO A 89 -5.41 -12.33 18.78
C PRO A 89 -5.23 -10.82 18.57
N GLN A 90 -5.69 -10.30 17.44
CA GLN A 90 -5.60 -8.87 17.09
C GLN A 90 -6.54 -7.95 17.89
N GLN A 91 -7.46 -8.48 18.72
CA GLN A 91 -8.43 -7.63 19.45
C GLN A 91 -7.77 -6.69 20.47
N ILE A 92 -6.52 -6.97 20.87
CA ILE A 92 -5.77 -6.19 21.85
C ILE A 92 -5.02 -4.99 21.26
N VAL A 93 -4.95 -4.88 19.93
CA VAL A 93 -4.21 -3.84 19.22
C VAL A 93 -5.15 -2.96 18.38
N GLY A 94 -4.77 -1.69 18.20
CA GLY A 94 -5.51 -0.78 17.31
C GLY A 94 -5.36 -1.14 15.84
N ILE A 95 -6.19 -0.54 14.98
CA ILE A 95 -6.19 -0.81 13.52
C ILE A 95 -4.80 -0.56 12.91
N SER A 96 -4.14 0.55 13.27
CA SER A 96 -2.80 0.86 12.75
C SER A 96 -1.77 -0.20 13.13
N ALA A 97 -1.75 -0.63 14.39
CA ALA A 97 -0.84 -1.68 14.84
C ALA A 97 -1.19 -3.05 14.20
N SER A 98 -2.47 -3.29 13.92
CA SER A 98 -2.96 -4.48 13.21
C SER A 98 -2.51 -4.54 11.74
N LEU A 99 -1.94 -3.47 11.17
CA LEU A 99 -1.39 -3.43 9.82
C LEU A 99 0.11 -3.76 9.75
N ILE A 100 0.75 -3.98 10.91
CA ILE A 100 2.17 -4.34 11.02
C ILE A 100 2.27 -5.87 11.04
N PRO A 101 2.83 -6.52 10.00
CA PRO A 101 3.06 -7.96 10.02
C PRO A 101 4.10 -8.30 11.09
N PHE A 102 4.09 -9.52 11.63
CA PHE A 102 5.09 -9.97 12.62
C PHE A 102 5.26 -9.03 13.82
N LEU A 103 4.18 -8.37 14.25
CA LEU A 103 4.20 -7.40 15.34
C LEU A 103 4.76 -8.00 16.63
N GLU A 104 4.55 -9.29 16.85
CA GLU A 104 5.08 -10.07 17.96
C GLU A 104 6.62 -10.12 18.03
N HIS A 105 7.30 -9.81 16.92
CA HIS A 105 8.76 -9.77 16.81
C HIS A 105 9.34 -8.36 16.89
N ASP A 106 8.51 -7.35 17.18
CA ASP A 106 8.92 -5.96 17.33
C ASP A 106 8.83 -5.47 18.77
N ASP A 107 9.82 -4.67 19.19
CA ASP A 107 9.71 -3.90 20.42
C ASP A 107 8.50 -2.95 20.38
N ALA A 108 7.77 -2.86 21.48
CA ALA A 108 6.54 -2.08 21.57
C ALA A 108 6.74 -0.59 21.21
N ASN A 109 7.89 0.01 21.55
CA ASN A 109 8.15 1.41 21.20
C ASN A 109 8.37 1.58 19.69
N ARG A 110 8.94 0.58 19.02
CA ARG A 110 9.14 0.59 17.56
C ARG A 110 7.84 0.34 16.82
N ALA A 111 7.03 -0.60 17.28
CA ALA A 111 5.67 -0.81 16.80
C ALA A 111 4.81 0.47 16.91
N LEU A 112 4.91 1.20 18.02
CA LEU A 112 4.24 2.49 18.20
C LEU A 112 4.71 3.53 17.17
N MET A 113 6.03 3.61 16.94
CA MET A 113 6.58 4.49 15.91
C MET A 113 6.05 4.12 14.52
N GLY A 114 6.06 2.84 14.14
CA GLY A 114 5.53 2.35 12.87
C GLY A 114 4.06 2.69 12.68
N SER A 115 3.25 2.44 13.71
CA SER A 115 1.81 2.79 13.73
C SER A 115 1.56 4.27 13.47
N ASN A 116 2.35 5.16 14.11
CA ASN A 116 2.23 6.61 13.93
C ASN A 116 2.77 7.08 12.56
N MET A 117 3.80 6.43 12.03
CA MET A 117 4.39 6.77 10.74
C MET A 117 3.43 6.46 9.59
N MET A 118 2.65 5.38 9.67
CA MET A 118 1.63 5.06 8.67
C MET A 118 0.57 6.18 8.53
N ALA A 119 0.23 6.86 9.63
CA ALA A 119 -0.69 8.01 9.59
C ALA A 119 -0.09 9.26 8.90
N GLN A 120 1.23 9.29 8.68
CA GLN A 120 1.96 10.36 8.00
C GLN A 120 2.24 10.03 6.52
N ALA A 121 1.83 8.85 6.05
CA ALA A 121 2.08 8.41 4.69
C ALA A 121 1.43 9.36 3.68
N VAL A 122 2.23 9.84 2.73
CA VAL A 122 1.77 10.72 1.65
C VAL A 122 1.18 9.84 0.54
N PRO A 123 -0.03 10.16 0.01
CA PRO A 123 -0.59 9.41 -1.11
C PRO A 123 0.31 9.48 -2.35
N LEU A 124 0.69 8.30 -2.83
CA LEU A 124 1.53 8.14 -4.01
C LEU A 124 0.70 8.16 -5.29
N LEU A 125 1.36 8.45 -6.42
CA LEU A 125 0.76 8.36 -7.74
C LEU A 125 0.42 6.90 -8.10
N ARG A 126 1.29 5.98 -7.72
CA ARG A 126 1.15 4.52 -7.92
C ARG A 126 1.38 3.81 -6.60
N PRO A 127 0.39 3.81 -5.69
CA PRO A 127 0.49 3.03 -4.48
C PRO A 127 0.33 1.54 -4.81
N GLU A 128 1.03 0.69 -4.08
CA GLU A 128 0.94 -0.76 -4.19
C GLU A 128 0.57 -1.36 -2.83
N VAL A 129 -0.26 -2.40 -2.86
CA VAL A 129 -0.52 -3.18 -1.67
C VAL A 129 0.76 -3.92 -1.24
N ALA A 130 0.99 -4.02 0.07
CA ALA A 130 2.15 -4.72 0.59
C ALA A 130 2.11 -6.22 0.23
N ILE A 131 3.23 -6.76 -0.29
CA ILE A 131 3.36 -8.18 -0.62
C ILE A 131 3.14 -9.06 0.62
N VAL A 132 3.62 -8.61 1.78
CA VAL A 132 3.30 -9.19 3.09
C VAL A 132 2.25 -8.32 3.76
N SER A 133 1.07 -8.85 4.02
CA SER A 133 -0.09 -8.14 4.56
C SER A 133 -0.59 -8.81 5.84
N THR A 134 -1.50 -8.19 6.59
CA THR A 134 -2.09 -8.78 7.80
C THR A 134 -3.53 -9.25 7.64
N GLY A 135 -4.18 -8.85 6.53
CA GLY A 135 -5.60 -9.10 6.27
C GLY A 135 -6.51 -7.98 6.77
N MET A 136 -5.97 -7.02 7.53
CA MET A 136 -6.72 -5.85 8.01
C MET A 136 -6.86 -4.77 6.93
N GLU A 137 -6.09 -4.83 5.85
CA GLU A 137 -6.02 -3.81 4.79
C GLU A 137 -7.39 -3.57 4.14
N ALA A 138 -8.06 -4.64 3.71
CA ALA A 138 -9.38 -4.56 3.08
C ALA A 138 -10.47 -4.07 4.04
N VAL A 139 -10.37 -4.41 5.32
CA VAL A 139 -11.34 -4.00 6.36
C VAL A 139 -11.18 -2.51 6.65
N ALA A 140 -9.94 -2.06 6.88
CA ALA A 140 -9.61 -0.66 7.14
C ALA A 140 -10.06 0.25 5.99
N VAL A 141 -9.82 -0.16 4.74
CA VAL A 141 -10.22 0.63 3.56
C VAL A 141 -11.72 0.71 3.42
N LYS A 142 -12.42 -0.41 3.59
CA LYS A 142 -13.88 -0.42 3.58
C LYS A 142 -14.37 0.66 4.55
N ASP A 143 -14.00 0.59 5.82
CA ASP A 143 -14.63 1.42 6.85
C ASP A 143 -14.15 2.88 6.85
N SER A 144 -13.09 3.19 6.11
CA SER A 144 -12.59 4.57 5.91
C SER A 144 -13.55 5.51 5.17
N GLY A 145 -14.48 4.99 4.37
CA GLY A 145 -15.36 5.79 3.49
C GLY A 145 -14.67 6.48 2.32
N GLN A 146 -13.40 6.17 2.04
CA GLN A 146 -12.63 6.76 0.93
C GLN A 146 -12.88 6.07 -0.41
N VAL A 147 -13.17 4.77 -0.39
CA VAL A 147 -13.44 3.97 -1.60
C VAL A 147 -14.92 3.99 -1.98
N VAL A 148 -15.20 3.84 -3.27
CA VAL A 148 -16.57 3.73 -3.77
C VAL A 148 -16.99 2.27 -3.74
N ARG A 149 -18.07 1.96 -3.02
CA ARG A 149 -18.64 0.61 -2.94
C ARG A 149 -19.93 0.51 -3.77
N ALA A 150 -20.17 -0.66 -4.36
CA ALA A 150 -21.43 -0.95 -5.04
C ALA A 150 -22.58 -1.07 -4.03
N LEU A 151 -23.59 -0.21 -4.16
CA LEU A 151 -24.79 -0.24 -3.32
C LEU A 151 -25.77 -1.34 -3.74
N THR A 152 -25.68 -1.80 -4.99
CA THR A 152 -26.55 -2.82 -5.56
C THR A 152 -25.72 -3.85 -6.34
N ALA A 153 -26.17 -5.10 -6.36
CA ALA A 153 -25.61 -6.12 -7.24
C ALA A 153 -26.11 -5.87 -8.67
N GLY A 154 -25.22 -6.00 -9.66
CA GLY A 154 -25.54 -5.64 -11.03
C GLY A 154 -24.38 -5.83 -12.00
N GLN A 155 -24.56 -5.36 -13.22
CA GLN A 155 -23.52 -5.38 -14.26
C GLN A 155 -23.04 -3.97 -14.55
N VAL A 156 -21.73 -3.79 -14.68
CA VAL A 156 -21.12 -2.52 -15.06
C VAL A 156 -21.39 -2.25 -16.54
N VAL A 157 -22.07 -1.13 -16.84
CA VAL A 157 -22.46 -0.74 -18.20
C VAL A 157 -21.45 0.22 -18.82
N SER A 158 -20.94 1.16 -18.02
CA SER A 158 -19.99 2.18 -18.44
C SER A 158 -18.98 2.44 -17.32
N VAL A 159 -17.74 2.65 -17.71
CA VAL A 159 -16.64 3.04 -16.82
C VAL A 159 -15.91 4.20 -17.49
N THR A 160 -15.82 5.31 -16.80
CA THR A 160 -15.05 6.49 -17.22
C THR A 160 -14.17 6.94 -16.06
N GLY A 161 -13.24 7.87 -16.32
CA GLY A 161 -12.42 8.45 -15.25
C GLY A 161 -13.24 9.22 -14.22
N SER A 162 -14.41 9.74 -14.57
CA SER A 162 -15.23 10.58 -13.69
C SER A 162 -16.45 9.88 -13.08
N GLU A 163 -16.91 8.78 -13.69
CA GLU A 163 -18.09 8.06 -13.23
C GLU A 163 -18.10 6.59 -13.62
N ILE A 164 -18.80 5.79 -12.81
CA ILE A 164 -19.09 4.37 -13.05
C ILE A 164 -20.61 4.19 -13.09
N VAL A 165 -21.12 3.50 -14.11
CA VAL A 165 -22.56 3.23 -14.27
C VAL A 165 -22.81 1.74 -14.15
N VAL A 166 -23.62 1.35 -13.16
CA VAL A 166 -24.03 -0.04 -12.90
C VAL A 166 -25.52 -0.21 -13.19
N LEU A 167 -25.88 -1.27 -13.91
CA LEU A 167 -27.25 -1.71 -14.09
C LEU A 167 -27.58 -2.77 -13.03
N PRO A 168 -28.44 -2.47 -12.05
CA PRO A 168 -28.81 -3.44 -11.02
C PRO A 168 -29.53 -4.65 -11.61
N GLN A 169 -29.32 -5.83 -11.02
CA GLN A 169 -30.01 -7.03 -11.47
C GLN A 169 -31.54 -6.90 -11.26
N GLY A 170 -32.32 -7.10 -12.32
CA GLY A 170 -33.78 -7.03 -12.25
C GLY A 170 -34.39 -5.62 -12.20
N LYS A 171 -33.60 -4.56 -12.47
CA LYS A 171 -34.11 -3.18 -12.60
C LYS A 171 -33.59 -2.54 -13.89
N ASP A 172 -34.44 -1.76 -14.55
CA ASP A 172 -34.05 -0.99 -15.75
C ASP A 172 -33.35 0.34 -15.40
N ARG A 173 -33.46 0.80 -14.14
CA ARG A 173 -32.84 2.06 -13.72
C ARG A 173 -31.35 1.87 -13.46
N LYS A 174 -30.53 2.48 -14.30
CA LYS A 174 -29.08 2.59 -14.11
C LYS A 174 -28.75 3.41 -12.86
N GLN A 175 -27.72 2.98 -12.14
CA GLN A 175 -27.17 3.66 -10.98
C GLN A 175 -25.79 4.22 -11.33
N THR A 176 -25.64 5.53 -11.23
CA THR A 176 -24.39 6.24 -11.53
C THR A 176 -23.66 6.60 -10.23
N TYR A 177 -22.36 6.32 -10.21
CA TYR A 177 -21.44 6.62 -9.13
C TYR A 177 -20.42 7.65 -9.63
N ALA A 178 -20.48 8.88 -9.13
CA ALA A 178 -19.51 9.92 -9.47
C ALA A 178 -18.22 9.76 -8.67
N LEU A 179 -17.08 9.86 -9.34
CA LEU A 179 -15.74 9.74 -8.76
C LEU A 179 -15.16 11.13 -8.45
N ARG A 180 -14.48 11.23 -7.32
CA ARG A 180 -13.74 12.45 -6.92
C ARG A 180 -12.40 12.47 -7.63
N ARG A 181 -12.19 13.42 -8.54
CA ARG A 181 -10.94 13.56 -9.31
C ARG A 181 -10.13 14.74 -8.81
N PHE A 182 -8.83 14.52 -8.59
CA PHE A 182 -7.84 15.54 -8.23
C PHE A 182 -8.28 16.56 -7.16
N LYS A 183 -8.94 16.10 -6.10
CA LYS A 183 -9.39 16.98 -5.01
C LYS A 183 -8.27 17.19 -4.00
N ARG A 184 -8.06 18.44 -3.59
CA ARG A 184 -7.12 18.76 -2.50
C ARG A 184 -7.64 18.24 -1.15
N SER A 185 -6.76 17.62 -0.37
CA SER A 185 -6.99 17.29 1.04
C SER A 185 -6.76 18.50 1.97
N ASN A 186 -6.83 18.30 3.28
CA ASN A 186 -6.50 19.37 4.23
C ASN A 186 -4.98 19.62 4.29
N GLN A 187 -4.19 18.55 4.15
CA GLN A 187 -2.72 18.54 4.17
C GLN A 187 -2.09 18.83 2.79
N SER A 188 -2.82 19.48 1.88
CA SER A 188 -2.37 19.77 0.51
C SER A 188 -1.98 18.55 -0.35
N THR A 189 -2.40 17.34 0.03
CA THR A 189 -2.25 16.13 -0.80
C THR A 189 -3.41 15.96 -1.78
N CYS A 190 -3.26 15.05 -2.73
CA CYS A 190 -4.27 14.76 -3.75
C CYS A 190 -5.16 13.56 -3.36
N ILE A 191 -6.49 13.77 -3.41
CA ILE A 191 -7.52 12.73 -3.35
C ILE A 191 -8.02 12.49 -4.77
N ASP A 192 -7.68 11.34 -5.33
CA ASP A 192 -8.06 10.89 -6.66
C ASP A 192 -8.68 9.50 -6.59
N GLN A 193 -9.94 9.40 -7.00
CA GLN A 193 -10.64 8.14 -7.14
C GLN A 193 -10.51 7.61 -8.56
N ARG A 194 -10.22 6.31 -8.65
CA ARG A 194 -9.93 5.61 -9.90
C ARG A 194 -10.74 4.31 -9.99
N PRO A 195 -11.44 4.07 -11.12
CA PRO A 195 -12.24 2.86 -11.27
C PRO A 195 -11.34 1.61 -11.32
N ILE A 196 -11.74 0.54 -10.63
CA ILE A 196 -11.06 -0.76 -10.67
C ILE A 196 -11.84 -1.83 -11.45
N VAL A 197 -13.09 -1.53 -11.79
CA VAL A 197 -13.97 -2.44 -12.54
C VAL A 197 -13.89 -2.18 -14.04
N GLN A 198 -14.17 -3.22 -14.82
CA GLN A 198 -14.25 -3.13 -16.27
C GLN A 198 -15.69 -3.21 -16.77
N LYS A 199 -15.94 -2.67 -17.97
CA LYS A 199 -17.25 -2.77 -18.63
C LYS A 199 -17.64 -4.24 -18.81
N GLY A 200 -18.87 -4.58 -18.44
CA GLY A 200 -19.41 -5.94 -18.52
C GLY A 200 -19.19 -6.77 -17.25
N GLN A 201 -18.35 -6.33 -16.31
CA GLN A 201 -18.10 -7.03 -15.05
C GLN A 201 -19.37 -7.05 -14.18
N LYS A 202 -19.62 -8.20 -13.53
CA LYS A 202 -20.69 -8.34 -12.53
C LYS A 202 -20.13 -7.94 -11.15
N VAL A 203 -20.87 -7.11 -10.43
CA VAL A 203 -20.51 -6.62 -9.09
C VAL A 203 -21.50 -7.09 -8.03
N LYS A 204 -21.00 -7.37 -6.84
CA LYS A 204 -21.80 -7.73 -5.66
C LYS A 204 -22.07 -6.51 -4.79
N VAL A 205 -23.12 -6.57 -3.96
CA VAL A 205 -23.37 -5.54 -2.93
C VAL A 205 -22.16 -5.44 -2.00
N GLY A 206 -21.69 -4.21 -1.75
CA GLY A 206 -20.56 -3.92 -0.87
C GLY A 206 -19.18 -4.11 -1.51
N GLN A 207 -19.10 -4.61 -2.74
CA GLN A 207 -17.83 -4.74 -3.48
C GLN A 207 -17.24 -3.35 -3.79
N VAL A 208 -15.94 -3.18 -3.62
CA VAL A 208 -15.24 -1.96 -4.04
C VAL A 208 -15.23 -1.89 -5.56
N ILE A 209 -15.64 -0.73 -6.11
CA ILE A 209 -15.71 -0.48 -7.55
C ILE A 209 -14.78 0.64 -8.01
N ALA A 210 -14.34 1.50 -7.08
CA ALA A 210 -13.29 2.47 -7.31
C ALA A 210 -12.40 2.62 -6.07
N ASP A 211 -11.10 2.65 -6.33
CA ASP A 211 -10.06 2.96 -5.36
C ASP A 211 -9.92 4.47 -5.18
N SER A 212 -9.24 4.87 -4.11
CA SER A 212 -8.77 6.23 -3.80
C SER A 212 -7.23 6.30 -3.86
N SER A 213 -6.65 7.44 -3.49
CA SER A 213 -5.20 7.73 -3.65
C SER A 213 -4.25 6.83 -2.87
N SER A 214 -4.72 6.14 -1.83
CA SER A 214 -3.89 5.30 -0.95
C SER A 214 -4.46 3.89 -0.84
N THR A 215 -5.04 3.40 -1.93
CA THR A 215 -5.64 2.07 -2.02
C THR A 215 -5.31 1.42 -3.36
N ASP A 216 -5.11 0.10 -3.33
CA ASP A 216 -4.94 -0.76 -4.51
C ASP A 216 -5.87 -1.96 -4.39
N ARG A 217 -6.77 -2.12 -5.36
CA ARG A 217 -7.76 -3.22 -5.48
C ARG A 217 -8.61 -3.42 -4.23
N GLY A 218 -8.95 -2.33 -3.52
CA GLY A 218 -9.75 -2.36 -2.30
C GLY A 218 -8.97 -2.65 -1.02
N ASP A 219 -7.64 -2.77 -1.09
CA ASP A 219 -6.73 -2.85 0.04
C ASP A 219 -6.02 -1.52 0.29
N ILE A 220 -5.54 -1.30 1.53
CA ILE A 220 -4.74 -0.12 1.85
C ILE A 220 -3.38 -0.23 1.18
N ALA A 221 -2.94 0.86 0.58
CA ALA A 221 -1.68 0.93 -0.15
C ALA A 221 -1.04 2.29 0.16
N LEU A 222 -0.22 2.33 1.23
CA LEU A 222 0.40 3.56 1.72
C LEU A 222 1.77 3.84 1.08
N GLY A 223 2.36 2.83 0.43
CA GLY A 223 3.72 2.87 -0.12
C GLY A 223 3.83 2.02 -1.37
N GLN A 224 5.04 1.50 -1.61
CA GLN A 224 5.35 0.58 -2.70
C GLN A 224 6.29 -0.52 -2.22
N ASN A 225 6.28 -1.66 -2.92
CA ASN A 225 7.21 -2.74 -2.65
C ASN A 225 8.54 -2.47 -3.38
N VAL A 226 9.64 -2.78 -2.72
CA VAL A 226 11.00 -2.49 -3.20
C VAL A 226 11.94 -3.62 -2.85
N LEU A 227 12.95 -3.84 -3.71
CA LEU A 227 14.00 -4.79 -3.42
C LEU A 227 15.04 -4.17 -2.47
N VAL A 228 15.17 -4.73 -1.27
CA VAL A 228 16.02 -4.18 -0.20
C VAL A 228 17.26 -5.03 0.03
N ALA A 229 18.42 -4.40 0.18
CA ALA A 229 19.64 -5.02 0.68
C ALA A 229 19.99 -4.51 2.08
N PHE A 230 20.22 -5.43 3.02
CA PHE A 230 20.75 -5.10 4.35
C PHE A 230 22.28 -5.23 4.34
N MET A 231 22.97 -4.14 4.04
CA MET A 231 24.44 -4.10 4.03
C MET A 231 24.96 -2.67 4.26
N SER A 232 26.18 -2.52 4.75
CA SER A 232 26.83 -1.20 4.83
C SER A 232 27.37 -0.79 3.46
N TRP A 233 27.16 0.46 3.06
CA TRP A 233 27.57 0.96 1.74
C TRP A 233 28.30 2.29 1.85
N GLU A 234 29.63 2.26 1.75
CA GLU A 234 30.54 3.43 1.71
C GLU A 234 30.29 4.54 2.76
N GLY A 235 29.60 4.22 3.86
CA GLY A 235 29.17 5.19 4.87
C GLY A 235 27.95 6.03 4.48
N TYR A 236 27.40 5.90 3.27
CA TYR A 236 26.20 6.63 2.84
C TYR A 236 24.96 6.23 3.63
N ASN A 237 24.90 5.00 4.13
CA ASN A 237 23.83 4.54 5.01
C ASN A 237 24.24 4.52 6.49
N PHE A 238 25.09 5.46 6.92
CA PHE A 238 25.44 5.60 8.34
C PHE A 238 24.19 5.89 9.20
N GLU A 239 24.08 5.23 10.35
CA GLU A 239 22.91 5.28 11.24
C GLU A 239 21.57 5.00 10.53
N ASP A 240 20.77 6.05 10.32
CA ASP A 240 19.42 6.03 9.74
C ASP A 240 19.40 6.61 8.32
N ALA A 241 20.55 6.82 7.71
CA ALA A 241 20.62 7.22 6.31
C ALA A 241 20.23 6.06 5.39
N ILE A 242 19.52 6.37 4.32
CA ILE A 242 19.04 5.40 3.32
C ILE A 242 19.66 5.75 1.97
N VAL A 243 20.19 4.73 1.29
CA VAL A 243 20.66 4.85 -0.09
C VAL A 243 19.60 4.26 -1.01
N ILE A 244 19.29 4.98 -2.08
CA ILE A 244 18.28 4.57 -3.07
C ILE A 244 18.86 4.53 -4.48
N SER A 245 18.31 3.65 -5.32
CA SER A 245 18.65 3.58 -6.74
C SER A 245 17.96 4.69 -7.54
N SER A 246 18.68 5.29 -8.48
CA SER A 246 18.15 6.24 -9.48
C SER A 246 17.09 5.60 -10.38
N ARG A 247 17.09 4.26 -10.53
CA ARG A 247 16.05 3.49 -11.22
C ARG A 247 14.67 3.77 -10.63
N MET A 248 14.56 3.90 -9.32
CA MET A 248 13.29 4.19 -8.64
C MET A 248 12.71 5.53 -9.07
N LEU A 249 13.55 6.55 -9.27
CA LEU A 249 13.13 7.87 -9.76
C LEU A 249 12.72 7.85 -11.24
N ARG A 250 13.35 6.98 -12.03
CA ARG A 250 13.04 6.75 -13.45
C ARG A 250 11.68 6.08 -13.61
N GLU A 251 11.39 5.09 -12.77
CA GLU A 251 10.11 4.37 -12.72
C GLU A 251 8.99 5.15 -12.01
N ASP A 252 9.28 6.36 -11.52
CA ASP A 252 8.38 7.22 -10.75
C ASP A 252 7.87 6.56 -9.44
N LYS A 253 8.68 5.69 -8.83
CA LYS A 253 8.41 5.17 -7.48
C LYS A 253 8.45 6.32 -6.46
N PHE A 254 7.62 6.23 -5.43
CA PHE A 254 7.45 7.21 -4.34
C PHE A 254 7.18 8.65 -4.82
N THR A 255 6.55 8.80 -5.99
CA THR A 255 6.13 10.10 -6.50
C THR A 255 4.76 10.47 -5.96
N SER A 256 4.57 11.70 -5.51
CA SER A 256 3.29 12.24 -5.02
C SER A 256 2.81 13.47 -5.81
N ILE A 257 1.53 13.80 -5.66
CA ILE A 257 0.94 15.04 -6.17
C ILE A 257 0.49 15.89 -4.99
N HIS A 258 0.97 17.12 -4.94
CA HIS A 258 0.59 18.14 -3.98
C HIS A 258 -0.22 19.23 -4.69
N ILE A 259 -1.30 19.67 -4.06
CA ILE A 259 -2.14 20.75 -4.56
C ILE A 259 -2.12 21.88 -3.54
N GLU A 260 -1.39 22.94 -3.86
CA GLU A 260 -1.35 24.17 -3.06
C GLU A 260 -2.40 25.16 -3.53
N LYS A 261 -2.86 26.00 -2.60
CA LYS A 261 -3.87 27.03 -2.85
C LYS A 261 -3.29 28.37 -2.48
N HIS A 262 -3.30 29.27 -3.45
CA HIS A 262 -2.94 30.67 -3.24
C HIS A 262 -4.18 31.50 -3.48
N GLU A 263 -4.47 32.41 -2.56
CA GLU A 263 -5.63 33.27 -2.66
C GLU A 263 -5.23 34.73 -2.46
N VAL A 264 -5.90 35.60 -3.19
CA VAL A 264 -5.76 37.03 -3.07
C VAL A 264 -7.14 37.67 -3.08
N GLU A 265 -7.29 38.68 -2.23
CA GLU A 265 -8.51 39.46 -2.11
C GLU A 265 -8.24 40.88 -2.62
N ALA A 266 -9.19 41.40 -3.39
CA ALA A 266 -9.32 42.81 -3.74
C ALA A 266 -10.29 43.46 -2.76
N ARG A 267 -9.78 44.43 -2.00
CA ARG A 267 -10.53 45.11 -0.94
C ARG A 267 -10.85 46.54 -1.32
N ASP A 268 -11.99 47.03 -0.85
CA ASP A 268 -12.28 48.45 -0.88
C ASP A 268 -11.50 49.16 0.23
N THR A 269 -10.64 50.11 -0.14
CA THR A 269 -9.81 50.85 0.80
C THR A 269 -10.24 52.30 0.84
N LYS A 270 -9.85 53.02 1.90
CA LYS A 270 -10.15 54.46 2.03
C LYS A 270 -9.58 55.33 0.90
N LEU A 271 -8.52 54.85 0.24
CA LEU A 271 -7.84 55.55 -0.85
C LEU A 271 -8.43 55.20 -2.23
N GLY A 272 -9.38 54.27 -2.27
CA GLY A 272 -9.99 53.72 -3.48
C GLY A 272 -10.02 52.19 -3.45
N PRO A 273 -10.79 51.56 -4.37
CA PRO A 273 -10.86 50.11 -4.46
C PRO A 273 -9.54 49.54 -4.99
N GLU A 274 -9.12 48.40 -4.44
CA GLU A 274 -8.11 47.56 -5.10
C GLU A 274 -8.74 46.87 -6.30
N GLU A 275 -7.99 46.81 -7.41
CA GLU A 275 -8.48 46.22 -8.66
C GLU A 275 -7.61 45.03 -9.07
N ILE A 276 -8.26 43.95 -9.52
CA ILE A 276 -7.59 42.81 -10.16
C ILE A 276 -7.58 43.08 -11.65
N THR A 277 -6.39 43.21 -12.23
CA THR A 277 -6.20 43.61 -13.62
C THR A 277 -4.85 43.12 -14.15
N ARG A 278 -4.76 42.97 -15.48
CA ARG A 278 -3.52 42.69 -16.20
C ARG A 278 -2.61 43.92 -16.32
N ASP A 279 -3.18 45.13 -16.20
CA ASP A 279 -2.47 46.40 -16.36
C ASP A 279 -1.69 46.78 -15.09
N ILE A 280 -0.55 46.13 -14.89
CA ILE A 280 0.33 46.33 -13.74
C ILE A 280 1.50 47.25 -14.13
N PRO A 281 1.78 48.33 -13.38
CA PRO A 281 2.82 49.28 -13.75
C PRO A 281 4.23 48.68 -13.65
N ASN A 282 5.12 49.10 -14.56
CA ASN A 282 6.55 48.73 -14.59
C ASN A 282 6.88 47.26 -14.89
N LEU A 283 5.93 46.48 -15.45
CA LEU A 283 6.17 45.10 -15.88
C LEU A 283 6.20 44.97 -17.41
N GLY A 284 7.10 44.12 -17.90
CA GLY A 284 7.20 43.77 -19.32
C GLY A 284 6.21 42.68 -19.72
N GLU A 285 5.91 42.57 -21.02
CA GLU A 285 4.96 41.57 -21.55
C GLU A 285 5.34 40.11 -21.23
N GLU A 286 6.64 39.81 -21.15
CA GLU A 286 7.15 38.47 -20.79
C GLU A 286 6.64 37.99 -19.42
N SER A 287 6.56 38.89 -18.43
CA SER A 287 6.05 38.57 -17.09
C SER A 287 4.53 38.43 -17.04
N LEU A 288 3.82 38.95 -18.04
CA LEU A 288 2.36 38.98 -18.15
C LEU A 288 1.83 37.97 -19.19
N LYS A 289 2.69 37.09 -19.72
CA LYS A 289 2.35 36.16 -20.80
C LYS A 289 1.28 35.13 -20.41
N ASP A 290 1.28 34.70 -19.16
CA ASP A 290 0.38 33.66 -18.65
C ASP A 290 -0.88 34.21 -17.98
N LEU A 291 -0.98 35.55 -17.83
CA LEU A 291 -2.17 36.24 -17.33
C LEU A 291 -3.15 36.51 -18.47
N ASP A 292 -4.42 36.26 -18.20
CA ASP A 292 -5.55 36.58 -19.08
C ASP A 292 -5.88 38.09 -19.07
N GLU A 293 -6.90 38.49 -19.84
CA GLU A 293 -7.37 39.88 -19.94
C GLU A 293 -7.81 40.49 -18.60
N HIS A 294 -8.19 39.66 -17.63
CA HIS A 294 -8.60 40.06 -16.29
C HIS A 294 -7.42 40.09 -15.30
N GLY A 295 -6.21 39.73 -15.74
CA GLY A 295 -5.03 39.65 -14.88
C GLY A 295 -4.99 38.38 -14.04
N ILE A 296 -5.65 37.30 -14.46
CA ILE A 296 -5.66 36.02 -13.76
C ILE A 296 -4.89 34.98 -14.59
N VAL A 297 -4.08 34.16 -13.94
CA VAL A 297 -3.30 33.12 -14.63
C VAL A 297 -4.21 32.09 -15.31
N ARG A 298 -3.89 31.73 -16.55
CA ARG A 298 -4.63 30.72 -17.31
C ARG A 298 -4.46 29.31 -16.73
N ILE A 299 -5.52 28.51 -16.77
CA ILE A 299 -5.45 27.09 -16.39
C ILE A 299 -4.51 26.35 -17.34
N GLY A 300 -3.61 25.54 -16.77
CA GLY A 300 -2.60 24.79 -17.48
C GLY A 300 -1.29 25.53 -17.74
N ALA A 301 -1.13 26.78 -17.28
CA ALA A 301 0.17 27.45 -17.25
C ALA A 301 1.13 26.74 -16.30
N GLU A 302 2.40 26.65 -16.69
CA GLU A 302 3.50 26.26 -15.82
C GLU A 302 4.10 27.52 -15.21
N VAL A 303 4.15 27.57 -13.89
CA VAL A 303 4.59 28.74 -13.15
C VAL A 303 5.67 28.35 -12.14
N GLY A 304 6.70 29.19 -12.07
CA GLY A 304 7.83 29.07 -11.17
C GLY A 304 7.90 30.23 -10.17
N PRO A 305 8.93 30.23 -9.30
CA PRO A 305 9.14 31.28 -8.31
C PRO A 305 9.15 32.69 -8.93
N GLY A 306 8.33 33.59 -8.41
CA GLY A 306 8.23 34.98 -8.87
C GLY A 306 7.28 35.23 -10.05
N ASP A 307 6.72 34.19 -10.65
CA ASP A 307 5.70 34.36 -11.69
C ASP A 307 4.38 34.87 -11.08
N TYR A 308 3.66 35.70 -11.84
CA TYR A 308 2.40 36.30 -11.42
C TYR A 308 1.25 35.29 -11.57
N LEU A 309 0.54 35.04 -10.48
CA LEU A 309 -0.68 34.23 -10.47
C LEU A 309 -1.92 35.11 -10.67
N VAL A 310 -1.94 36.27 -10.01
CA VAL A 310 -3.05 37.24 -10.11
C VAL A 310 -2.49 38.65 -10.02
N GLY A 311 -2.73 39.46 -11.04
CA GLY A 311 -2.43 40.89 -11.05
C GLY A 311 -3.35 41.67 -10.13
N LYS A 312 -2.78 42.40 -9.18
CA LYS A 312 -3.52 43.27 -8.27
C LYS A 312 -2.83 44.62 -8.14
N ILE A 313 -3.62 45.68 -8.27
CA ILE A 313 -3.17 47.05 -8.07
C ILE A 313 -3.90 47.70 -6.88
N THR A 314 -3.15 48.41 -6.06
CA THR A 314 -3.69 49.20 -4.94
C THR A 314 -3.42 50.68 -5.20
N PRO A 315 -4.42 51.58 -5.07
CA PRO A 315 -4.20 53.02 -5.20
C PRO A 315 -3.21 53.51 -4.14
N LYS A 316 -2.22 54.31 -4.55
CA LYS A 316 -1.29 54.96 -3.62
C LYS A 316 -1.94 56.25 -3.10
N GLY A 317 -1.75 56.53 -1.81
CA GLY A 317 -2.06 57.86 -1.29
C GLY A 317 -1.08 58.89 -1.84
N GLU A 318 -1.51 60.15 -1.94
CA GLU A 318 -0.65 61.26 -2.33
C GLU A 318 0.56 61.36 -1.38
N LYS A 319 1.72 60.92 -1.85
CA LYS A 319 3.01 61.24 -1.25
C LYS A 319 3.60 62.40 -2.02
N GLU A 320 4.15 63.40 -1.32
CA GLU A 320 4.98 64.40 -1.96
C GLU A 320 6.17 63.69 -2.63
N LEU A 321 6.19 63.68 -3.96
CA LEU A 321 7.29 63.14 -4.75
C LEU A 321 8.59 63.82 -4.35
N SER A 322 9.67 63.04 -4.23
CA SER A 322 10.98 63.63 -3.99
C SER A 322 11.38 64.54 -5.16
N PRO A 323 12.27 65.54 -4.95
CA PRO A 323 12.77 66.36 -6.04
C PRO A 323 13.36 65.53 -7.19
N GLU A 324 13.99 64.38 -6.91
CA GLU A 324 14.51 63.46 -7.92
C GLU A 324 13.40 62.78 -8.73
N GLU A 325 12.33 62.31 -8.08
CA GLU A 325 11.17 61.71 -8.76
C GLU A 325 10.38 62.74 -9.59
N LYS A 326 10.27 63.98 -9.10
CA LYS A 326 9.69 65.09 -9.86
C LYS A 326 10.50 65.41 -11.12
N LEU A 327 11.83 65.36 -11.02
CA LEU A 327 12.72 65.57 -12.16
C LEU A 327 12.58 64.42 -13.18
N LEU A 328 12.57 63.16 -12.72
CA LEU A 328 12.38 62.00 -13.59
C LEU A 328 11.03 62.05 -14.32
N ARG A 329 9.94 62.42 -13.62
CA ARG A 329 8.61 62.57 -14.22
C ARG A 329 8.56 63.68 -15.27
N ALA A 330 9.31 64.78 -15.05
CA ALA A 330 9.43 65.88 -16.02
C ALA A 330 10.25 65.50 -17.26
N ILE A 331 11.24 64.61 -17.13
CA ILE A 331 12.10 64.16 -18.23
C ILE A 331 11.40 63.09 -19.09
N PHE A 332 10.77 62.10 -18.46
CA PHE A 332 10.20 60.94 -19.17
C PHE A 332 8.73 61.12 -19.57
N GLY A 333 8.03 62.16 -19.07
CA GLY A 333 6.65 62.47 -19.46
C GLY A 333 5.63 61.37 -19.12
N GLU A 334 6.02 60.35 -18.35
CA GLU A 334 5.16 59.24 -17.97
C GLU A 334 4.06 59.73 -17.03
N LYS A 335 2.83 59.76 -17.56
CA LYS A 335 1.60 59.74 -16.75
C LYS A 335 1.42 58.33 -16.18
N SER A 336 2.34 57.87 -15.35
CA SER A 336 2.16 56.60 -14.64
C SER A 336 0.95 56.72 -13.72
N ARG A 337 0.05 55.75 -13.79
CA ARG A 337 -1.05 55.59 -12.81
C ARG A 337 -0.41 55.53 -11.42
N GLU A 338 -0.92 56.30 -10.46
CA GLU A 338 -0.43 56.32 -9.07
C GLU A 338 -0.90 55.09 -8.29
N VAL A 339 -0.62 53.91 -8.84
CA VAL A 339 -0.99 52.61 -8.28
C VAL A 339 0.26 51.84 -7.90
N LYS A 340 0.14 51.00 -6.89
CA LYS A 340 1.18 50.09 -6.42
C LYS A 340 0.82 48.69 -6.85
N ASP A 341 1.81 47.95 -7.35
CA ASP A 341 1.70 46.51 -7.52
C ASP A 341 1.60 45.82 -6.15
N THR A 342 0.51 45.10 -5.95
CA THR A 342 0.23 44.24 -4.78
C THR A 342 -0.25 42.86 -5.24
N SER A 343 0.21 42.44 -6.43
CA SER A 343 -0.15 41.20 -7.09
C SER A 343 0.27 39.97 -6.30
N LEU A 344 -0.43 38.86 -6.57
CA LEU A 344 -0.09 37.55 -6.06
C LEU A 344 0.96 36.92 -6.96
N GLN A 345 2.18 36.78 -6.45
CA GLN A 345 3.27 36.04 -7.09
C GLN A 345 3.46 34.69 -6.42
N LEU A 346 4.00 33.72 -7.15
CA LEU A 346 4.34 32.43 -6.58
C LEU A 346 5.56 32.57 -5.63
N PRO A 347 5.46 32.09 -4.38
CA PRO A 347 6.57 32.15 -3.43
C PRO A 347 7.83 31.43 -3.92
N HIS A 348 8.99 31.80 -3.36
CA HIS A 348 10.23 31.11 -3.64
C HIS A 348 10.19 29.65 -3.16
N GLY A 349 10.73 28.74 -3.97
CA GLY A 349 10.79 27.31 -3.66
C GLY A 349 9.57 26.51 -4.15
N GLU A 350 8.51 27.17 -4.59
CA GLU A 350 7.34 26.52 -5.18
C GLU A 350 7.38 26.58 -6.71
N LYS A 351 6.88 25.53 -7.34
CA LYS A 351 6.68 25.44 -8.79
C LYS A 351 5.54 24.48 -9.06
N GLY A 352 4.79 24.72 -10.11
CA GLY A 352 3.69 23.84 -10.45
C GLY A 352 2.93 24.25 -11.69
N LYS A 353 1.88 23.48 -11.95
CA LYS A 353 0.95 23.75 -13.03
C LYS A 353 -0.36 24.23 -12.43
N VAL A 354 -0.92 25.30 -12.99
CA VAL A 354 -2.24 25.80 -12.58
C VAL A 354 -3.30 24.78 -12.98
N VAL A 355 -4.04 24.24 -12.01
CA VAL A 355 -5.07 23.20 -12.25
C VAL A 355 -6.50 23.72 -12.13
N ASP A 356 -6.73 24.71 -11.27
CA ASP A 356 -8.06 25.25 -11.03
C ASP A 356 -7.95 26.71 -10.60
N VAL A 357 -8.88 27.53 -11.06
CA VAL A 357 -8.97 28.95 -10.72
C VAL A 357 -10.43 29.24 -10.38
N LYS A 358 -10.65 29.77 -9.17
CA LYS A 358 -11.99 30.16 -8.69
C LYS A 358 -12.02 31.64 -8.39
N VAL A 359 -12.96 32.34 -9.02
CA VAL A 359 -13.23 33.74 -8.79
C VAL A 359 -14.53 33.84 -7.99
N PHE A 360 -14.48 34.56 -6.88
CA PHE A 360 -15.64 34.83 -6.04
C PHE A 360 -15.90 36.33 -6.06
N ASP A 361 -17.06 36.70 -6.57
CA ASP A 361 -17.54 38.09 -6.60
C ASP A 361 -18.59 38.29 -5.50
N ARG A 362 -18.54 39.46 -4.83
CA ARG A 362 -19.47 39.83 -3.75
C ARG A 362 -20.95 39.76 -4.15
N GLY A 363 -21.27 40.05 -5.41
CA GLY A 363 -22.66 39.97 -5.90
C GLY A 363 -23.21 38.55 -6.04
N GLN A 364 -22.37 37.51 -6.01
CA GLN A 364 -22.76 36.12 -6.26
C GLN A 364 -22.50 35.19 -5.06
N THR A 365 -21.68 35.59 -4.11
CA THR A 365 -21.22 34.74 -3.01
C THR A 365 -21.46 35.43 -1.67
N GLU A 366 -22.31 34.85 -0.82
CA GLU A 366 -22.69 35.44 0.49
C GLU A 366 -21.56 35.38 1.55
N ASP A 367 -20.51 34.57 1.33
CA ASP A 367 -19.45 34.27 2.31
C ASP A 367 -18.17 35.13 2.19
N LEU A 368 -18.19 36.26 1.47
CA LEU A 368 -17.01 37.14 1.41
C LEU A 368 -16.90 38.03 2.66
N SER A 369 -15.67 38.21 3.15
CA SER A 369 -15.40 39.11 4.29
C SER A 369 -15.84 40.55 4.00
N PRO A 370 -16.33 41.29 5.00
CA PRO A 370 -16.67 42.71 4.83
C PRO A 370 -15.47 43.50 4.27
N GLY A 371 -15.72 44.31 3.25
CA GLY A 371 -14.67 45.06 2.54
C GLY A 371 -13.98 44.32 1.37
N VAL A 372 -14.16 43.01 1.20
CA VAL A 372 -13.69 42.25 0.00
C VAL A 372 -14.70 42.32 -1.14
N GLU A 373 -14.32 42.90 -2.28
CA GLU A 373 -15.16 42.97 -3.49
C GLU A 373 -15.02 41.71 -4.35
N LYS A 374 -13.77 41.26 -4.57
CA LYS A 374 -13.45 40.08 -5.37
C LYS A 374 -12.36 39.27 -4.66
N MET A 375 -12.48 37.95 -4.67
CA MET A 375 -11.45 37.01 -4.22
C MET A 375 -11.12 36.06 -5.35
N VAL A 376 -9.82 35.88 -5.64
CA VAL A 376 -9.35 34.91 -6.62
C VAL A 376 -8.51 33.86 -5.91
N ARG A 377 -8.87 32.59 -6.12
CA ARG A 377 -8.14 31.44 -5.60
C ARG A 377 -7.58 30.64 -6.76
N VAL A 378 -6.26 30.51 -6.79
CA VAL A 378 -5.50 29.73 -7.76
C VAL A 378 -5.00 28.46 -7.08
N SER A 379 -5.32 27.31 -7.65
CA SER A 379 -4.81 26.02 -7.20
C SER A 379 -3.68 25.56 -8.11
N LEU A 380 -2.53 25.26 -7.53
CA LEU A 380 -1.35 24.78 -8.23
C LEU A 380 -1.10 23.33 -7.88
N SER A 381 -0.90 22.49 -8.89
CA SER A 381 -0.47 21.11 -8.71
C SER A 381 1.03 21.00 -8.93
N GLN A 382 1.71 20.40 -7.96
CA GLN A 382 3.12 20.07 -8.03
C GLN A 382 3.29 18.55 -7.96
N ARG A 383 3.98 17.99 -8.95
CA ARG A 383 4.47 16.62 -8.88
C ARG A 383 5.79 16.60 -8.11
N ARG A 384 5.86 15.87 -7.01
CA ARG A 384 7.07 15.68 -6.21
C ARG A 384 7.61 14.28 -6.42
N LYS A 385 8.82 14.18 -6.97
CA LYS A 385 9.57 12.93 -7.04
C LYS A 385 10.39 12.78 -5.76
N LEU A 386 10.76 11.54 -5.44
CA LEU A 386 11.68 11.24 -4.36
C LEU A 386 13.02 11.96 -4.56
N THR A 387 13.52 12.62 -3.52
CA THR A 387 14.74 13.43 -3.53
C THR A 387 15.58 13.20 -2.28
N GLU A 388 16.87 13.57 -2.35
CA GLU A 388 17.73 13.56 -1.15
C GLU A 388 17.17 14.51 -0.08
N GLY A 389 17.16 14.06 1.16
CA GLY A 389 16.51 14.76 2.28
C GLY A 389 15.07 14.32 2.57
N ASP A 390 14.42 13.59 1.65
CA ASP A 390 13.10 13.00 1.94
C ASP A 390 13.21 11.90 2.99
N LYS A 391 12.19 11.79 3.84
CA LYS A 391 12.12 10.79 4.91
C LYS A 391 11.26 9.60 4.46
N MET A 392 11.83 8.40 4.58
CA MET A 392 11.14 7.13 4.36
C MET A 392 11.03 6.34 5.66
N ALA A 393 10.04 5.47 5.75
CA ALA A 393 9.84 4.59 6.91
C ALA A 393 9.16 3.29 6.51
N GLY A 394 9.49 2.21 7.21
CA GLY A 394 8.77 0.94 7.17
C GLY A 394 7.76 0.81 8.31
N ARG A 395 6.95 -0.24 8.26
CA ARG A 395 5.89 -0.51 9.25
C ARG A 395 6.42 -0.94 10.61
N HIS A 396 7.65 -1.45 10.66
CA HIS A 396 8.35 -1.91 11.86
C HIS A 396 9.05 -0.79 12.65
N GLY A 397 8.73 0.48 12.37
CA GLY A 397 9.32 1.64 13.06
C GLY A 397 10.76 1.96 12.67
N ASN A 398 11.29 1.32 11.63
CA ASN A 398 12.50 1.77 10.94
C ASN A 398 12.17 3.06 10.16
N LYS A 399 13.02 4.07 10.33
CA LYS A 399 12.91 5.36 9.64
C LYS A 399 14.27 5.77 9.15
N GLY A 400 14.30 6.51 8.07
CA GLY A 400 15.53 7.08 7.58
C GLY A 400 15.33 8.21 6.60
N VAL A 401 16.40 8.96 6.37
CA VAL A 401 16.43 10.05 5.40
C VAL A 401 17.24 9.58 4.21
N VAL A 402 16.75 9.84 3.00
CA VAL A 402 17.49 9.57 1.77
C VAL A 402 18.76 10.43 1.77
N SER A 403 19.92 9.80 1.94
CA SER A 403 21.21 10.49 1.97
C SER A 403 21.85 10.59 0.60
N LYS A 404 21.64 9.56 -0.24
CA LYS A 404 22.23 9.48 -1.56
C LYS A 404 21.35 8.73 -2.53
N ILE A 405 21.23 9.27 -3.74
CA ILE A 405 20.67 8.58 -4.90
C ILE A 405 21.84 8.11 -5.77
N LEU A 406 22.00 6.79 -5.91
CA LEU A 406 23.08 6.21 -6.70
C LEU A 406 22.59 5.84 -8.13
N PRO A 407 23.46 5.97 -9.15
CA PRO A 407 23.24 5.36 -10.46
C PRO A 407 22.96 3.86 -10.34
N GLU A 408 22.17 3.28 -11.26
CA GLU A 408 21.77 1.86 -11.16
C GLU A 408 22.95 0.91 -11.35
N GLU A 409 23.96 1.33 -12.10
CA GLU A 409 25.22 0.65 -12.34
C GLU A 409 26.13 0.56 -11.11
N ASP A 410 25.97 1.47 -10.14
CA ASP A 410 26.73 1.51 -8.89
C ASP A 410 26.03 0.74 -7.76
N MET A 411 24.79 0.30 -7.97
CA MET A 411 24.03 -0.44 -6.97
C MET A 411 24.47 -1.91 -6.93
N PRO A 412 24.45 -2.56 -5.74
CA PRO A 412 24.52 -4.01 -5.65
C PRO A 412 23.46 -4.66 -6.52
N PHE A 413 23.80 -5.77 -7.17
CA PHE A 413 22.90 -6.51 -8.05
C PHE A 413 22.90 -7.99 -7.73
N LEU A 414 21.81 -8.65 -8.07
CA LEU A 414 21.62 -10.09 -7.94
C LEU A 414 22.39 -10.86 -9.04
N GLU A 415 22.50 -12.18 -8.94
CA GLU A 415 23.18 -13.00 -9.96
C GLU A 415 22.56 -12.84 -11.37
N ASP A 416 21.26 -12.54 -11.43
CA ASP A 416 20.51 -12.27 -12.67
C ASP A 416 20.73 -10.85 -13.24
N GLY A 417 21.57 -10.03 -12.59
CA GLY A 417 21.86 -8.65 -13.00
C GLY A 417 20.87 -7.62 -12.46
N THR A 418 19.81 -8.02 -11.75
CA THR A 418 18.82 -7.09 -11.20
C THR A 418 19.45 -6.25 -10.08
N PRO A 419 19.52 -4.91 -10.20
CA PRO A 419 20.01 -4.04 -9.14
C PRO A 419 18.99 -3.92 -8.00
N VAL A 420 19.48 -3.75 -6.77
CA VAL A 420 18.61 -3.49 -5.61
C VAL A 420 18.06 -2.06 -5.63
N ASP A 421 16.87 -1.88 -5.07
CA ASP A 421 16.19 -0.58 -5.03
C ASP A 421 16.72 0.28 -3.86
N ILE A 422 16.84 -0.31 -2.67
CA ILE A 422 17.20 0.39 -1.43
C ILE A 422 18.27 -0.40 -0.67
N ILE A 423 19.25 0.32 -0.11
CA ILE A 423 20.21 -0.25 0.84
C ILE A 423 19.93 0.30 2.24
N LEU A 424 19.68 -0.62 3.18
CA LEU A 424 19.47 -0.33 4.59
C LEU A 424 20.65 -0.81 5.44
N ASN A 425 20.95 -0.07 6.49
CA ASN A 425 22.03 -0.43 7.40
C ASN A 425 21.58 -1.55 8.37
N PRO A 426 22.26 -2.71 8.39
CA PRO A 426 21.90 -3.80 9.28
C PRO A 426 22.09 -3.48 10.77
N LEU A 427 22.99 -2.55 11.12
CA LEU A 427 23.28 -2.19 12.52
C LEU A 427 22.07 -1.59 13.24
N GLY A 428 21.13 -1.03 12.49
CA GLY A 428 19.90 -0.46 13.04
C GLY A 428 18.92 -1.50 13.58
N VAL A 429 19.03 -2.78 13.20
CA VAL A 429 18.04 -3.81 13.57
C VAL A 429 18.29 -4.36 14.99
N PRO A 430 19.49 -4.87 15.35
CA PRO A 430 19.71 -5.48 16.67
C PRO A 430 19.48 -4.52 17.82
N GLY A 431 19.95 -3.26 17.69
CA GLY A 431 19.79 -2.25 18.74
C GLY A 431 18.36 -1.74 18.92
N ARG A 432 17.47 -2.01 17.96
CA ARG A 432 16.06 -1.57 17.99
C ARG A 432 15.08 -2.70 18.27
N MET A 433 15.52 -3.94 18.18
CA MET A 433 14.71 -5.14 18.43
C MET A 433 13.42 -5.16 17.60
N ASN A 434 13.50 -4.77 16.33
CA ASN A 434 12.41 -4.85 15.36
C ASN A 434 12.72 -5.87 14.27
N ILE A 435 12.79 -7.14 14.69
CA ILE A 435 13.20 -8.27 13.85
C ILE A 435 12.12 -8.60 12.82
N GLY A 436 10.87 -8.17 13.05
CA GLY A 436 9.76 -8.37 12.12
C GLY A 436 10.08 -7.91 10.70
N GLN A 437 10.86 -6.83 10.53
CA GLN A 437 11.25 -6.34 9.20
C GLN A 437 12.12 -7.34 8.41
N MET A 438 12.92 -8.15 9.10
CA MET A 438 13.75 -9.18 8.46
C MET A 438 12.88 -10.36 8.03
N LEU A 439 11.92 -10.76 8.88
CA LEU A 439 10.93 -11.79 8.55
C LEU A 439 10.06 -11.34 7.36
N GLU A 440 9.63 -10.07 7.35
CA GLU A 440 8.93 -9.44 6.22
C GLU A 440 9.77 -9.50 4.94
N THR A 441 11.07 -9.22 5.03
CA THR A 441 11.98 -9.26 3.87
C THR A 441 12.13 -10.68 3.33
N HIS A 442 12.30 -11.68 4.20
CA HIS A 442 12.43 -13.08 3.81
C HIS A 442 11.14 -13.62 3.18
N LEU A 443 10.00 -13.43 3.85
CA LEU A 443 8.71 -13.87 3.32
C LEU A 443 8.34 -13.11 2.05
N GLY A 444 8.65 -11.81 1.99
CA GLY A 444 8.46 -10.97 0.81
C GLY A 444 9.28 -11.46 -0.38
N TRP A 445 10.52 -11.89 -0.18
CA TRP A 445 11.35 -12.49 -1.22
C TRP A 445 10.73 -13.77 -1.77
N ALA A 446 10.29 -14.67 -0.89
CA ALA A 446 9.64 -15.91 -1.33
C ALA A 446 8.33 -15.62 -2.07
N ALA A 447 7.50 -14.72 -1.53
CA ALA A 447 6.22 -14.32 -2.09
C ALA A 447 6.36 -13.66 -3.48
N ASP A 448 7.38 -12.82 -3.70
CA ASP A 448 7.69 -12.23 -5.00
C ASP A 448 8.09 -13.30 -6.02
N ARG A 449 9.08 -14.15 -5.69
CA ARG A 449 9.57 -15.21 -6.59
C ARG A 449 8.49 -16.24 -6.94
N LEU A 450 7.64 -16.57 -5.98
CA LEU A 450 6.56 -17.54 -6.15
C LEU A 450 5.28 -16.90 -6.70
N GLY A 451 5.17 -15.57 -6.67
CA GLY A 451 4.04 -14.78 -7.19
C GLY A 451 2.76 -14.93 -6.39
N PHE A 452 2.84 -14.75 -5.07
CA PHE A 452 1.68 -14.67 -4.19
C PHE A 452 1.77 -13.47 -3.25
N ARG A 453 0.65 -13.11 -2.62
CA ARG A 453 0.61 -12.13 -1.52
C ARG A 453 0.48 -12.89 -0.21
N ALA A 454 1.43 -12.72 0.69
CA ALA A 454 1.40 -13.36 1.99
C ALA A 454 0.46 -12.59 2.93
N VAL A 455 -0.38 -13.31 3.68
CA VAL A 455 -1.23 -12.73 4.72
C VAL A 455 -0.83 -13.35 6.05
N THR A 456 -0.19 -12.54 6.89
CA THR A 456 0.34 -12.89 8.22
C THR A 456 -0.36 -12.04 9.28
N PRO A 457 -1.49 -12.52 9.85
CA PRO A 457 -2.21 -11.82 10.90
C PRO A 457 -1.33 -11.56 12.14
N VAL A 458 -1.68 -10.51 12.87
CA VAL A 458 -0.93 -10.11 14.07
C VAL A 458 -1.09 -11.15 15.18
N PHE A 459 0.03 -11.62 15.73
CA PHE A 459 0.11 -12.69 16.74
C PHE A 459 -0.41 -14.07 16.28
N ASP A 460 -0.73 -14.26 15.00
CA ASP A 460 -1.15 -15.56 14.43
C ASP A 460 -0.66 -15.64 12.98
N GLY A 461 0.61 -15.25 12.81
CA GLY A 461 1.28 -15.10 11.54
C GLY A 461 2.05 -16.34 11.11
N ALA A 462 2.74 -16.20 9.97
CA ALA A 462 3.63 -17.23 9.47
C ALA A 462 4.78 -17.51 10.45
N SER A 463 5.04 -18.78 10.71
CA SER A 463 6.15 -19.25 11.56
C SER A 463 7.48 -19.25 10.82
N GLU A 464 8.60 -19.28 11.56
CA GLU A 464 9.94 -19.33 10.97
C GLU A 464 10.14 -20.55 10.06
N SER A 465 9.59 -21.71 10.42
CA SER A 465 9.67 -22.94 9.62
C SER A 465 8.87 -22.85 8.32
N GLU A 466 7.73 -22.17 8.33
CA GLU A 466 6.95 -21.93 7.11
C GLU A 466 7.71 -20.96 6.19
N ILE A 467 8.30 -19.90 6.74
CA ILE A 467 9.14 -18.97 5.96
C ILE A 467 10.35 -19.70 5.36
N GLU A 468 11.00 -20.59 6.12
CA GLU A 468 12.11 -21.42 5.62
C GLU A 468 11.66 -22.31 4.45
N ALA A 469 10.50 -22.96 4.56
CA ALA A 469 9.95 -23.78 3.49
C ALA A 469 9.62 -22.96 2.24
N GLU A 470 9.03 -21.76 2.40
CA GLU A 470 8.76 -20.85 1.29
C GLU A 470 10.05 -20.35 0.63
N LEU A 471 11.09 -20.05 1.40
CA LEU A 471 12.41 -19.71 0.85
C LEU A 471 13.03 -20.90 0.09
N ALA A 472 12.85 -22.12 0.58
CA ALA A 472 13.28 -23.33 -0.14
C ALA A 472 12.54 -23.49 -1.48
N ARG A 473 11.23 -23.27 -1.51
CA ARG A 473 10.43 -23.23 -2.75
C ARG A 473 10.88 -22.12 -3.69
N ALA A 474 11.19 -20.94 -3.16
CA ALA A 474 11.71 -19.80 -3.92
C ALA A 474 13.07 -20.12 -4.58
N TRP A 475 13.96 -20.80 -3.86
CA TRP A 475 15.22 -21.27 -4.44
C TRP A 475 14.99 -22.32 -5.55
N LEU A 476 14.07 -23.27 -5.33
CA LEU A 476 13.73 -24.29 -6.31
C LEU A 476 13.17 -23.67 -7.61
N ILE A 477 12.31 -22.65 -7.52
CA ILE A 477 11.75 -21.99 -8.71
C ILE A 477 12.81 -21.21 -9.49
N ASP A 478 13.72 -20.51 -8.81
CA ASP A 478 14.84 -19.81 -9.44
C ASP A 478 15.78 -20.82 -10.14
N ARG A 479 16.05 -21.94 -9.48
CA ARG A 479 16.91 -23.00 -10.04
C ARG A 479 16.27 -23.66 -11.26
N ALA A 480 14.99 -24.00 -11.19
CA ALA A 480 14.25 -24.58 -12.31
C ALA A 480 14.22 -23.62 -13.51
N TRP A 481 14.06 -22.32 -13.25
CA TRP A 481 14.06 -21.29 -14.30
C TRP A 481 15.42 -21.16 -14.98
N LYS A 482 16.51 -21.14 -14.21
CA LYS A 482 17.88 -21.10 -14.74
C LYS A 482 18.20 -22.33 -15.60
N GLU A 483 17.79 -23.51 -15.16
CA GLU A 483 17.95 -24.75 -15.91
C GLU A 483 17.13 -24.72 -17.22
N ALA A 484 15.90 -24.21 -17.15
CA ALA A 484 15.06 -24.00 -18.34
C ALA A 484 15.72 -23.06 -19.35
N GLY A 485 16.35 -21.97 -18.89
CA GLY A 485 17.12 -21.05 -19.74
C GLY A 485 18.27 -21.72 -20.48
N ASN A 486 19.09 -22.49 -19.76
CA ASN A 486 20.20 -23.22 -20.37
C ASN A 486 19.71 -24.21 -21.44
N ARG A 487 18.62 -24.93 -21.16
CA ARG A 487 18.02 -25.89 -22.09
C ARG A 487 17.34 -25.21 -23.28
N ALA A 488 16.68 -24.08 -23.05
CA ALA A 488 16.07 -23.28 -24.10
C ALA A 488 17.10 -22.84 -25.14
N TRP A 489 18.24 -22.32 -24.69
CA TRP A 489 19.32 -21.92 -25.59
C TRP A 489 19.99 -23.09 -26.32
N GLN A 490 20.10 -24.26 -25.69
CA GLN A 490 20.56 -25.48 -26.37
C GLN A 490 19.55 -25.91 -27.43
N TRP A 491 18.26 -25.96 -27.09
CA TRP A 491 17.19 -26.32 -28.00
C TRP A 491 17.10 -25.39 -29.22
N LEU A 492 17.27 -24.08 -29.02
CA LEU A 492 17.30 -23.09 -30.11
C LEU A 492 18.49 -23.30 -31.06
N LYS A 493 19.67 -23.61 -30.52
CA LYS A 493 20.87 -23.94 -31.31
C LYS A 493 20.66 -25.20 -32.14
N ASP A 494 20.04 -26.22 -31.54
CA ASP A 494 19.80 -27.51 -32.20
C ASP A 494 18.68 -27.42 -33.25
N SER A 495 17.77 -26.46 -33.11
CA SER A 495 16.63 -26.26 -34.02
C SER A 495 16.93 -25.35 -35.22
N GLU A 496 18.19 -24.93 -35.42
CA GLU A 496 18.64 -23.96 -36.45
C GLU A 496 17.74 -22.70 -36.53
N SER A 497 17.16 -22.28 -35.40
CA SER A 497 16.30 -21.10 -35.36
C SER A 497 17.15 -19.83 -35.38
N ASP A 498 16.66 -18.78 -36.04
CA ASP A 498 17.37 -17.49 -36.10
C ASP A 498 17.39 -16.84 -34.72
N THR A 499 18.49 -17.00 -33.99
CA THR A 499 18.65 -16.45 -32.64
C THR A 499 18.74 -14.92 -32.63
N THR A 500 18.82 -14.26 -33.79
CA THR A 500 18.88 -12.79 -33.87
C THR A 500 17.53 -12.12 -33.65
N GLU A 501 16.42 -12.86 -33.74
CA GLU A 501 15.07 -12.35 -33.48
C GLU A 501 14.65 -12.44 -31.99
N ILE A 502 15.42 -13.14 -31.16
CA ILE A 502 15.13 -13.31 -29.73
C ILE A 502 15.65 -12.12 -28.94
N GLN A 503 14.79 -11.47 -28.17
CA GLN A 503 15.10 -10.26 -27.42
C GLN A 503 15.91 -10.53 -26.16
N ASP A 504 15.55 -11.56 -25.40
CA ASP A 504 16.16 -11.89 -24.12
C ASP A 504 16.03 -13.38 -23.73
N ASP A 505 16.64 -13.73 -22.59
CA ASP A 505 16.59 -15.07 -22.02
C ASP A 505 15.16 -15.51 -21.65
N GLU A 506 14.28 -14.59 -21.25
CA GLU A 506 12.91 -14.94 -20.87
C GLU A 506 12.09 -15.36 -22.09
N GLU A 507 12.23 -14.66 -23.20
CA GLU A 507 11.57 -15.02 -24.46
C GLU A 507 12.02 -16.41 -24.93
N ALA A 508 13.32 -16.70 -24.87
CA ALA A 508 13.85 -18.02 -25.17
C ALA A 508 13.22 -19.11 -24.29
N ILE A 509 13.13 -18.88 -22.98
CA ILE A 509 12.53 -19.82 -22.04
C ILE A 509 11.05 -20.05 -22.35
N ARG A 510 10.27 -19.00 -22.59
CA ARG A 510 8.83 -19.13 -22.86
C ARG A 510 8.55 -19.92 -24.14
N LEU A 511 9.35 -19.72 -25.19
CA LEU A 511 9.28 -20.54 -26.41
C LEU A 511 9.58 -22.01 -26.12
N PHE A 512 10.65 -22.27 -25.37
CA PHE A 512 11.04 -23.63 -24.99
C PHE A 512 9.99 -24.33 -24.12
N LEU A 513 9.36 -23.61 -23.19
CA LEU A 513 8.34 -24.16 -22.29
C LEU A 513 7.15 -24.78 -23.03
N GLU A 514 6.78 -24.27 -24.21
CA GLU A 514 5.73 -24.89 -25.02
C GLU A 514 6.07 -26.32 -25.44
N THR A 515 7.36 -26.64 -25.57
CA THR A 515 7.83 -27.97 -25.95
C THR A 515 8.08 -28.86 -24.74
N TRP A 516 8.60 -28.28 -23.65
CA TRP A 516 9.04 -29.00 -22.47
C TRP A 516 7.90 -29.36 -21.53
N VAL A 517 6.90 -28.49 -21.39
CA VAL A 517 5.78 -28.67 -20.47
C VAL A 517 4.66 -29.48 -21.13
N ASP A 518 3.94 -30.31 -20.35
CA ASP A 518 2.79 -31.07 -20.87
C ASP A 518 1.68 -30.13 -21.37
N LYS A 519 1.51 -30.10 -22.69
CA LYS A 519 0.51 -29.32 -23.43
C LYS A 519 -0.94 -29.60 -23.01
N ARG A 520 -1.22 -30.69 -22.30
CA ARG A 520 -2.55 -31.03 -21.79
C ARG A 520 -2.83 -30.48 -20.39
N LYS A 521 -1.79 -30.15 -19.62
CA LYS A 521 -1.91 -29.68 -18.22
C LYS A 521 -1.90 -28.15 -18.12
N TYR A 522 -1.29 -27.43 -19.07
CA TYR A 522 -1.06 -25.98 -18.98
C TYR A 522 -1.67 -25.18 -20.14
N ASP A 523 -2.13 -23.96 -19.86
CA ASP A 523 -2.66 -23.03 -20.85
C ASP A 523 -1.52 -22.31 -21.58
N ARG A 524 -1.49 -22.44 -22.91
CA ARG A 524 -0.44 -21.85 -23.77
C ARG A 524 -0.42 -20.33 -23.74
N VAL A 525 -1.60 -19.70 -23.66
CA VAL A 525 -1.67 -18.24 -23.66
C VAL A 525 -1.05 -17.72 -22.36
N LEU A 526 -1.39 -18.33 -21.23
CA LEU A 526 -0.85 -17.95 -19.93
C LEU A 526 0.66 -18.21 -19.82
N LEU A 527 1.18 -19.28 -20.42
CA LEU A 527 2.63 -19.54 -20.47
C LEU A 527 3.41 -18.41 -21.18
N GLN A 528 2.82 -17.76 -22.17
CA GLN A 528 3.46 -16.67 -22.90
C GLN A 528 3.25 -15.31 -22.24
N THR A 529 2.08 -15.08 -21.63
CA THR A 529 1.71 -13.75 -21.11
C THR A 529 2.00 -13.55 -19.63
N ASP A 530 1.98 -14.61 -18.82
CA ASP A 530 2.13 -14.54 -17.36
C ASP A 530 3.42 -15.23 -16.91
N LEU A 531 4.39 -14.41 -16.50
CA LEU A 531 5.70 -14.88 -16.06
C LEU A 531 5.61 -15.77 -14.81
N VAL A 532 4.74 -15.44 -13.86
CA VAL A 532 4.58 -16.25 -12.63
C VAL A 532 4.03 -17.63 -13.01
N TYR A 533 3.02 -17.66 -13.88
CA TYR A 533 2.44 -18.92 -14.36
C TYR A 533 3.49 -19.77 -15.09
N ALA A 534 4.28 -19.16 -15.98
CA ALA A 534 5.36 -19.82 -16.69
C ALA A 534 6.42 -20.41 -15.75
N ARG A 535 6.87 -19.63 -14.76
CA ARG A 535 7.86 -20.06 -13.75
C ARG A 535 7.34 -21.22 -12.91
N ARG A 536 6.07 -21.19 -12.48
CA ARG A 536 5.45 -22.30 -11.74
C ARG A 536 5.32 -23.57 -12.58
N ALA A 537 5.00 -23.43 -13.87
CA ALA A 537 4.93 -24.56 -14.79
C ALA A 537 6.31 -25.21 -15.01
N ALA A 538 7.35 -24.39 -15.20
CA ALA A 538 8.74 -24.82 -15.30
C ALA A 538 9.17 -25.60 -14.05
N LEU A 539 8.90 -25.04 -12.85
CA LEU A 539 9.20 -25.68 -11.57
C LEU A 539 8.53 -27.05 -11.43
N THR A 540 7.23 -27.14 -11.73
CA THR A 540 6.47 -28.39 -11.61
C THR A 540 7.07 -29.48 -12.50
N THR A 541 7.41 -29.13 -13.75
CA THR A 541 7.99 -30.05 -14.72
C THR A 541 9.38 -30.49 -14.28
N TRP A 542 10.22 -29.56 -13.83
CA TRP A 542 11.57 -29.83 -13.36
C TRP A 542 11.61 -30.73 -12.12
N LEU A 543 10.73 -30.49 -11.13
CA LEU A 543 10.64 -31.30 -9.93
C LEU A 543 10.26 -32.76 -10.24
N ALA A 544 9.33 -32.96 -11.19
CA ALA A 544 8.95 -34.28 -11.65
C ALA A 544 10.13 -35.03 -12.29
N GLU A 545 10.96 -34.34 -13.09
CA GLU A 545 12.19 -34.91 -13.67
C GLU A 545 13.23 -35.26 -12.60
N CYS A 546 13.30 -34.48 -11.53
CA CYS A 546 14.17 -34.76 -10.38
C CYS A 546 13.70 -35.92 -9.50
N GLY A 547 12.52 -36.50 -9.80
CA GLY A 547 11.93 -37.63 -9.09
C GLY A 547 11.13 -37.24 -7.85
N PHE A 548 10.75 -35.97 -7.71
CA PHE A 548 9.85 -35.50 -6.65
C PHE A 548 8.40 -35.46 -7.15
N ALA A 549 7.43 -35.59 -6.24
CA ALA A 549 6.02 -35.38 -6.53
C ALA A 549 5.69 -33.89 -6.34
N PRO A 550 5.47 -33.10 -7.42
CA PRO A 550 5.30 -31.65 -7.29
C PRO A 550 4.03 -31.28 -6.53
N ASP A 551 2.95 -32.06 -6.68
CA ASP A 551 1.64 -31.79 -6.07
C ASP A 551 1.66 -31.95 -4.54
N GLU A 552 2.63 -32.68 -3.98
CA GLU A 552 2.83 -32.85 -2.52
C GLU A 552 3.76 -31.77 -1.93
N LEU A 553 4.56 -31.11 -2.76
CA LEU A 553 5.60 -30.16 -2.35
C LEU A 553 5.17 -28.70 -2.58
N LEU A 554 4.47 -28.46 -3.70
CA LEU A 554 4.05 -27.15 -4.14
C LEU A 554 2.64 -26.86 -3.63
N VAL A 555 2.59 -25.98 -2.64
CA VAL A 555 1.34 -25.51 -2.06
C VAL A 555 1.01 -24.16 -2.67
N PHE A 556 0.37 -24.18 -3.85
CA PHE A 556 -0.10 -22.95 -4.49
C PHE A 556 -1.56 -22.66 -4.08
N GLY A 557 -1.75 -21.78 -3.11
CA GLY A 557 -3.08 -21.39 -2.63
C GLY A 557 -3.04 -20.86 -1.21
N ASN A 558 -4.21 -20.67 -0.59
CA ASN A 558 -4.33 -20.29 0.81
C ASN A 558 -4.89 -21.50 1.60
N PRO A 559 -4.11 -22.58 1.78
CA PRO A 559 -4.58 -23.68 2.61
C PRO A 559 -4.65 -23.21 4.07
N ALA A 560 -5.65 -23.68 4.79
CA ALA A 560 -5.63 -23.55 6.24
C ALA A 560 -4.42 -24.35 6.79
N PRO A 561 -3.78 -23.89 7.87
CA PRO A 561 -2.75 -24.66 8.56
C PRO A 561 -3.30 -26.05 8.87
N SER A 562 -2.68 -27.07 8.30
CA SER A 562 -3.08 -28.47 8.44
C SER A 562 -1.84 -29.35 8.56
N GLU A 563 -1.99 -30.55 9.12
CA GLU A 563 -0.88 -31.52 9.19
C GLU A 563 -0.30 -31.81 7.79
N GLU A 564 -1.14 -31.75 6.74
CA GLU A 564 -0.72 -31.91 5.34
C GLU A 564 0.21 -30.78 4.88
N SER A 565 -0.03 -29.54 5.32
CA SER A 565 0.83 -28.38 4.99
C SER A 565 2.22 -28.52 5.61
N ALA A 566 2.30 -28.96 6.87
CA ALA A 566 3.58 -29.13 7.56
C ALA A 566 4.45 -30.23 6.93
N VAL A 567 3.83 -31.30 6.41
CA VAL A 567 4.54 -32.35 5.67
C VAL A 567 5.07 -31.80 4.34
N ALA A 568 4.27 -31.01 3.62
CA ALA A 568 4.70 -30.36 2.38
C ALA A 568 5.87 -29.39 2.60
N ASP A 569 5.91 -28.70 3.73
CA ASP A 569 6.98 -27.78 4.11
C ASP A 569 8.31 -28.52 4.35
N ASP A 570 8.30 -29.60 5.14
CA ASP A 570 9.50 -30.45 5.35
C ASP A 570 9.98 -31.09 4.03
N LEU A 571 9.06 -31.53 3.17
CA LEU A 571 9.40 -32.06 1.84
C LEU A 571 10.08 -31.00 0.96
N ALA A 572 9.61 -29.75 0.98
CA ALA A 572 10.20 -28.66 0.21
C ALA A 572 11.64 -28.36 0.65
N VAL A 573 11.89 -28.29 1.96
CA VAL A 573 13.24 -28.10 2.51
C VAL A 573 14.16 -29.25 2.13
N ARG A 574 13.69 -30.50 2.25
CA ARG A 574 14.47 -31.69 1.85
C ARG A 574 14.79 -31.70 0.36
N ALA A 575 13.82 -31.37 -0.49
CA ALA A 575 14.04 -31.30 -1.93
C ALA A 575 15.08 -30.23 -2.29
N CYS A 576 15.02 -29.06 -1.64
CA CYS A 576 16.03 -28.02 -1.78
C CYS A 576 17.44 -28.54 -1.42
N TRP A 577 17.60 -29.22 -0.29
CA TRP A 577 18.89 -29.81 0.08
C TRP A 577 19.36 -30.90 -0.90
N CYS A 578 18.48 -31.80 -1.32
CA CYS A 578 18.82 -32.87 -2.26
C CYS A 578 19.26 -32.32 -3.63
N CYS A 579 18.55 -31.33 -4.14
CA CYS A 579 18.88 -30.68 -5.42
C CYS A 579 20.14 -29.82 -5.29
N GLY A 580 20.33 -29.12 -4.16
CA GLY A 580 21.50 -28.28 -3.89
C GLY A 580 22.80 -29.07 -3.70
N TRP A 581 22.76 -30.23 -3.03
CA TRP A 581 23.92 -31.11 -2.84
C TRP A 581 24.39 -31.78 -4.14
N LYS A 582 23.48 -32.09 -5.07
CA LYS A 582 23.85 -32.63 -6.39
C LYS A 582 24.63 -31.65 -7.25
N THR A 583 24.51 -30.34 -6.98
CA THR A 583 25.19 -29.26 -7.73
C THR A 583 26.54 -28.82 -7.17
N THR A 584 26.92 -29.23 -5.96
CA THR A 584 28.21 -28.87 -5.33
C THR A 584 29.31 -29.93 -5.52
N ARG A 585 29.01 -31.02 -6.22
CA ARG A 585 29.98 -31.99 -6.77
C ARG A 585 29.94 -31.92 -8.28
#